data_AF-A0A377RVH6-F1
#
_entry.id   AF-A0A377RVH6-F1
#
_cell.length_a   1.000
_cell.length_b   1.000
_cell.length_c   1.000
_cell.angle_alpha   90.00
_cell.angle_beta   90.00
_cell.angle_gamma   90.00
#
_symmetry.space_group_name_H-M   'P 1'
#
loop_
_entity.id
_entity.type
_entity.pdbx_description
1 polymer ?
#
loop_
_entity_poly.entity_id
_entity_poly.type
_entity_poly.pdbx_seq_one_letter_code
_entity_poly.pdbx_strand_id
1 'polypeptide(L)'
;MAMRMSPDRLMVGEIDTRNSMLFLRFGNTGHKGMVSTLHADSVHGVIEAIALNLQMNKSGLDVNVAKKFFKSSVDIVVQIVLDKATNTRYIQEILPAKDLRDSL
;
A
#
# COMPACT_ATOMS: atom_id res chain seq x y z
N MET A 1 -8.71 13.16 -9.40
CA MET A 1 -9.06 13.52 -10.80
C MET A 1 -9.01 12.35 -11.78
N ALA A 2 -8.36 11.21 -11.47
CA ALA A 2 -8.28 10.06 -12.40
C ALA A 2 -9.61 9.31 -12.67
N MET A 3 -10.57 9.34 -11.73
CA MET A 3 -11.87 8.63 -11.81
C MET A 3 -12.75 8.99 -13.04
N ARG A 4 -12.47 10.10 -13.73
CA ARG A 4 -13.23 10.52 -14.92
C ARG A 4 -12.55 10.14 -16.24
N MET A 5 -11.40 9.48 -16.17
CA MET A 5 -10.58 9.11 -17.33
C MET A 5 -10.74 7.64 -17.73
N SER A 6 -11.57 6.88 -17.01
CA SER A 6 -11.77 5.43 -17.18
C SER A 6 -10.46 4.65 -17.35
N PRO A 7 -9.43 4.86 -16.50
CA PRO A 7 -8.13 4.26 -16.71
C PRO A 7 -8.19 2.75 -16.52
N ASP A 8 -7.48 2.00 -17.36
CA ASP A 8 -7.32 0.54 -17.17
C ASP A 8 -6.44 0.23 -15.95
N ARG A 9 -5.44 1.07 -15.67
CA ARG A 9 -4.49 0.90 -14.56
C ARG A 9 -4.30 2.18 -13.78
N LEU A 10 -4.29 2.08 -12.45
CA LEU A 10 -3.96 3.19 -11.56
C LEU A 10 -2.48 3.12 -11.18
N MET A 11 -1.73 4.18 -11.48
CA MET A 11 -0.35 4.31 -11.02
C MET A 11 -0.24 5.53 -10.11
N VAL A 12 0.17 5.30 -8.87
CA VAL A 12 0.51 6.37 -7.92
C VAL A 12 2.00 6.22 -7.61
N GLY A 13 2.73 7.33 -7.58
CA GLY A 13 4.18 7.25 -7.32
C GLY A 13 4.45 6.73 -5.91
N GLU A 14 3.84 7.37 -4.92
CA GLU A 14 4.02 7.06 -3.50
C GLU A 14 2.72 7.26 -2.73
N ILE A 15 2.44 6.33 -1.83
CA ILE A 15 1.37 6.45 -0.85
C ILE A 15 1.86 7.29 0.32
N ASP A 16 1.14 8.36 0.63
CA ASP A 16 1.43 9.26 1.74
C ASP A 16 0.23 9.37 2.71
N THR A 17 0.37 10.23 3.72
CA THR A 17 -0.66 10.53 4.72
C THR A 17 -1.99 10.99 4.12
N ARG A 18 -1.98 11.66 2.95
CA ARG A 18 -3.15 12.30 2.34
C ARG A 18 -3.89 11.37 1.37
N ASN A 19 -3.20 10.40 0.78
CA ASN A 19 -3.75 9.60 -0.32
C ASN A 19 -3.97 8.11 0.02
N SER A 20 -3.51 7.62 1.18
CA SER A 20 -3.58 6.21 1.60
C SER A 20 -4.95 5.55 1.42
N MET A 21 -6.01 6.11 2.02
CA MET A 21 -7.35 5.53 1.89
C MET A 21 -7.96 5.70 0.51
N LEU A 22 -7.57 6.75 -0.22
CA LEU A 22 -8.06 6.98 -1.57
C LEU A 22 -7.49 5.92 -2.54
N PHE A 23 -6.19 5.64 -2.42
CA PHE A 23 -5.53 4.58 -3.19
C PHE A 23 -6.19 3.22 -2.93
N LEU A 24 -6.38 2.87 -1.66
CA LEU A 24 -7.05 1.65 -1.25
C LEU A 24 -8.49 1.54 -1.77
N ARG A 25 -9.24 2.65 -1.75
CA ARG A 25 -10.61 2.70 -2.27
C ARG A 25 -10.65 2.50 -3.78
N PHE A 26 -9.67 3.02 -4.52
CA PHE A 26 -9.63 2.89 -5.98
C PHE A 26 -9.38 1.47 -6.47
N GLY A 27 -8.63 0.65 -5.72
CA GLY A 27 -8.51 -0.78 -6.04
C GLY A 27 -9.87 -1.48 -6.10
N ASN A 28 -10.77 -1.11 -5.20
CA ASN A 28 -12.11 -1.68 -5.10
C ASN A 28 -13.15 -1.07 -6.06
N THR A 29 -12.78 -0.17 -6.99
CA THR A 29 -13.71 0.44 -7.96
C THR A 29 -13.57 -0.10 -9.39
N GLY A 30 -12.97 -1.27 -9.58
CA GLY A 30 -12.99 -1.98 -10.87
C GLY A 30 -11.88 -1.63 -11.87
N HIS A 31 -10.75 -1.07 -11.39
CA HIS A 31 -9.55 -0.93 -12.21
C HIS A 31 -8.90 -2.31 -12.46
N LYS A 32 -8.36 -2.57 -13.65
CA LYS A 32 -7.73 -3.87 -13.98
C LYS A 32 -6.40 -4.11 -13.24
N GLY A 33 -5.79 -3.06 -12.70
CA GLY A 33 -4.60 -3.16 -11.87
C GLY A 33 -4.17 -1.83 -11.27
N MET A 34 -3.40 -1.90 -10.19
CA MET A 34 -2.85 -0.74 -9.52
C MET A 34 -1.43 -1.00 -9.03
N VAL A 35 -0.61 0.06 -8.97
CA VAL A 35 0.74 0.01 -8.42
C VAL A 35 1.07 1.33 -7.72
N SER A 36 1.76 1.22 -6.60
CA SER A 36 2.35 2.34 -5.88
C SER A 36 3.50 1.87 -5.01
N THR A 37 4.29 2.83 -4.52
CA THR A 37 5.28 2.59 -3.47
C THR A 37 4.74 3.07 -2.12
N LEU A 38 5.27 2.53 -1.03
CA LEU A 38 5.00 2.94 0.35
C LEU A 38 6.25 2.69 1.19
N HIS A 39 6.56 3.60 2.10
CA HIS A 39 7.61 3.38 3.09
C HIS A 39 7.12 2.44 4.20
N ALA A 40 7.77 1.28 4.30
CA ALA A 40 7.56 0.31 5.37
C ALA A 40 8.89 -0.41 5.67
N ASP A 41 9.10 -0.77 6.94
CA ASP A 41 10.33 -1.43 7.38
C ASP A 41 10.39 -2.93 7.06
N SER A 42 9.23 -3.53 6.75
CA SER A 42 9.10 -4.92 6.30
C SER A 42 7.84 -5.12 5.48
N VAL A 43 7.75 -6.24 4.76
CA VAL A 43 6.50 -6.64 4.09
C VAL A 43 5.33 -6.73 5.08
N HIS A 44 5.57 -7.24 6.30
CA HIS A 44 4.57 -7.33 7.35
C HIS A 44 4.18 -5.98 7.96
N GLY A 45 5.07 -4.99 7.92
CA GLY A 45 4.82 -3.63 8.43
C GLY A 45 4.01 -2.73 7.49
N VAL A 46 3.62 -3.22 6.30
CA VAL A 46 2.89 -2.42 5.31
C VAL A 46 1.54 -1.91 5.82
N ILE A 47 0.81 -2.71 6.61
CA ILE A 47 -0.49 -2.35 7.18
C ILE A 47 -0.31 -1.30 8.28
N GLU A 48 0.73 -1.45 9.10
CA GLU A 48 1.09 -0.50 10.17
C GLU A 48 1.47 0.86 9.57
N ALA A 49 2.24 0.86 8.48
CA ALA A 49 2.60 2.09 7.76
C ALA A 49 1.35 2.84 7.23
N ILE A 50 0.37 2.10 6.68
CA ILE A 50 -0.91 2.70 6.28
C ILE A 50 -1.66 3.23 7.49
N ALA A 51 -1.76 2.45 8.57
CA ALA A 51 -2.43 2.88 9.80
C ALA A 51 -1.83 4.19 10.33
N LEU A 52 -0.50 4.29 10.37
CA LEU A 52 0.23 5.48 10.76
C LEU A 52 -0.12 6.67 9.86
N ASN A 53 -0.11 6.48 8.53
CA ASN A 53 -0.49 7.52 7.57
C ASN A 53 -1.89 8.08 7.84
N LEU A 54 -2.85 7.22 8.19
CA LEU A 54 -4.24 7.62 8.47
C LEU A 54 -4.41 8.34 9.80
N GLN A 55 -3.65 7.92 10.81
CA GLN A 55 -3.61 8.60 12.11
C GLN A 55 -2.98 9.99 11.99
N MET A 56 -1.87 10.12 11.26
CA MET A 56 -1.18 11.40 11.06
C MET A 56 -2.05 12.41 10.31
N ASN A 57 -2.88 11.95 9.37
CA ASN A 57 -3.81 12.82 8.64
C ASN A 57 -5.09 13.15 9.45
N LYS A 58 -5.21 12.70 10.70
CA LYS A 58 -6.41 12.88 11.55
C LYS A 58 -7.70 12.52 10.82
N SER A 59 -7.64 11.50 9.96
CA SER A 59 -8.73 11.17 9.03
C SER A 59 -10.01 10.70 9.74
N GLY A 60 -9.90 10.28 11.02
CA GLY A 60 -11.00 9.67 11.76
C GLY A 60 -11.41 8.30 11.21
N LEU A 61 -10.67 7.76 10.24
CA LEU A 61 -10.96 6.50 9.58
C LEU A 61 -10.45 5.34 10.43
N ASP A 62 -11.28 4.31 10.54
CA ASP A 62 -10.94 3.09 11.27
C ASP A 62 -9.83 2.31 10.54
N VAL A 63 -8.75 2.00 11.28
CA VAL A 63 -7.62 1.21 10.80
C VAL A 63 -8.08 -0.17 10.33
N ASN A 64 -9.10 -0.76 10.97
CA ASN A 64 -9.65 -2.05 10.56
C ASN A 64 -10.30 -1.98 9.17
N VAL A 65 -10.93 -0.84 8.85
CA VAL A 65 -11.48 -0.60 7.51
C VAL A 65 -10.34 -0.51 6.51
N ALA A 66 -9.29 0.26 6.79
CA ALA A 66 -8.11 0.35 5.93
C ALA A 66 -7.46 -1.02 5.68
N LYS A 67 -7.33 -1.84 6.73
CA LYS A 67 -6.82 -3.22 6.65
C LYS A 67 -7.68 -4.11 5.75
N LYS A 68 -9.01 -4.03 5.87
CA LYS A 68 -9.94 -4.75 4.99
C LYS A 68 -9.83 -4.31 3.54
N PHE A 69 -9.73 -3.01 3.29
CA PHE A 69 -9.50 -2.48 1.94
C PHE A 69 -8.14 -2.91 1.40
N PHE A 70 -7.08 -2.91 2.21
CA PHE A 70 -5.77 -3.37 1.81
C PHE A 70 -5.80 -4.84 1.35
N LYS A 71 -6.33 -5.74 2.19
CA LYS A 71 -6.41 -7.17 1.86
C LYS A 71 -7.32 -7.50 0.67
N SER A 72 -8.23 -6.60 0.29
CA SER A 72 -9.10 -6.78 -0.88
C SER A 72 -8.56 -6.12 -2.16
N SER A 73 -7.83 -5.02 -2.04
CA SER A 73 -7.34 -4.23 -3.19
C SER A 73 -5.90 -4.56 -3.60
N VAL A 74 -5.10 -5.17 -2.72
CA VAL A 74 -3.68 -5.45 -2.97
C VAL A 74 -3.47 -6.94 -3.12
N ASP A 75 -2.85 -7.36 -4.22
CA ASP A 75 -2.55 -8.77 -4.48
C ASP A 75 -1.17 -9.18 -3.97
N ILE A 76 -0.16 -8.35 -4.22
CA ILE A 76 1.26 -8.64 -3.98
C ILE A 76 1.93 -7.43 -3.33
N VAL A 77 2.80 -7.70 -2.36
CA VAL A 77 3.72 -6.74 -1.76
C VAL A 77 5.15 -7.16 -2.07
N VAL A 78 5.94 -6.21 -2.58
CA VAL A 78 7.36 -6.40 -2.91
C VAL A 78 8.18 -5.46 -2.03
N GLN A 79 9.04 -6.02 -1.17
CA GLN A 79 9.97 -5.23 -0.38
C GLN A 79 11.30 -5.08 -1.09
N ILE A 80 11.72 -3.83 -1.25
CA ILE A 80 13.02 -3.46 -1.83
C ILE A 80 13.87 -2.86 -0.72
N VAL A 81 15.09 -3.38 -0.55
CA VAL A 81 16.03 -2.92 0.48
C VAL A 81 17.30 -2.40 -0.18
N LEU A 82 17.88 -1.34 0.40
CA LEU A 82 19.21 -0.85 0.05
C LEU A 82 20.24 -1.56 0.94
N ASP A 83 21.12 -2.36 0.32
CA ASP A 83 22.33 -2.83 0.99
C ASP A 83 23.30 -1.64 1.15
N LYS A 84 23.55 -1.23 2.39
CA LYS A 84 24.44 -0.11 2.70
C LYS A 84 25.92 -0.42 2.44
N ALA A 85 26.32 -1.69 2.43
CA ALA A 85 27.70 -2.09 2.18
C ALA A 85 28.05 -2.02 0.69
N THR A 86 27.12 -2.46 -0.17
CA THR A 86 27.32 -2.48 -1.63
C THR A 86 26.69 -1.28 -2.34
N ASN A 87 25.87 -0.49 -1.64
CA ASN A 87 25.05 0.59 -2.20
C ASN A 87 24.13 0.12 -3.36
N THR A 88 23.65 -1.13 -3.28
CA THR A 88 22.77 -1.72 -4.28
C THR A 88 21.38 -2.01 -3.70
N ARG A 89 20.35 -1.94 -4.56
CA ARG A 89 18.98 -2.31 -4.20
C ARG A 89 18.69 -3.73 -4.64
N TYR A 90 18.05 -4.50 -3.77
CA TYR A 90 17.60 -5.84 -4.08
C TYR A 90 16.20 -6.09 -3.52
N ILE A 91 15.49 -7.04 -4.10
CA ILE A 91 14.21 -7.52 -3.58
C ILE A 91 14.52 -8.45 -2.41
N GLN A 92 14.13 -8.04 -1.20
CA GLN A 92 14.33 -8.85 -0.01
C GLN A 92 13.24 -9.92 0.11
N GLU A 93 11.99 -9.55 -0.18
CA GLU A 93 10.84 -10.42 0.02
C GLU A 93 9.70 -10.05 -0.94
N ILE A 94 8.96 -11.06 -1.39
CA ILE A 94 7.73 -10.92 -2.17
C ILE A 94 6.68 -11.78 -1.48
N LEU A 95 5.58 -11.18 -1.03
CA LEU A 95 4.47 -11.93 -0.44
C LEU A 95 3.13 -11.53 -1.09
N PRO A 96 2.25 -12.51 -1.34
CA PRO A 96 0.84 -12.21 -1.55
C PRO A 96 0.24 -11.53 -0.32
N ALA A 97 -0.59 -10.51 -0.53
CA ALA A 97 -1.20 -9.76 0.58
C ALA A 97 -2.10 -10.63 1.46
N LYS A 98 -2.68 -11.70 0.89
CA LYS A 98 -3.44 -12.72 1.63
C LYS A 98 -2.61 -13.48 2.66
N ASP A 99 -1.30 -13.58 2.46
CA ASP A 99 -0.36 -14.33 3.30
C ASP A 99 0.32 -13.42 4.35
N LEU A 100 -0.02 -12.12 4.35
CA LEU A 100 0.43 -11.20 5.39
C LEU A 100 -0.16 -11.61 6.73
N ARG A 101 0.73 -11.79 7.69
CA ARG A 101 0.36 -11.94 9.10
C ARG A 101 -0.35 -10.67 9.56
N ASP A 102 -1.42 -10.86 10.32
CA ASP A 102 -2.04 -9.76 11.04
C ASP A 102 -1.11 -9.36 12.18
N SER A 103 -0.25 -8.37 11.94
CA SER A 103 0.31 -7.59 13.03
C SER A 103 -0.83 -6.80 13.70
N LEU A 104 -0.75 -6.75 15.03
CA LEU A 104 -1.81 -6.43 16.01
C LEU A 104 -2.71 -5.25 15.63
#